data_AF-A0A956T4H7-F1
#
_entry.id   AF-A0A956T4H7-F1
#
_cell.length_a   1.000
_cell.length_b   1.000
_cell.length_c   1.000
_cell.angle_alpha   90.00
_cell.angle_beta   90.00
_cell.angle_gamma   90.00
#
_symmetry.space_group_name_H-M   'P 1'
#
loop_
_entity.id
_entity.type
_entity.pdbx_description
1 polymer ?
#
loop_
_entity_poly.entity_id
_entity_poly.type
_entity_poly.pdbx_seq_one_letter_code
_entity_poly.pdbx_strand_id
1 'polypeptide(L)'
;MKLPLHGWAPVLAAWLLAAPPSPGSPVVRGQILDARDARPITGAHLIWPGNQPAGSTGDDGRFVLEIPPGTDHLLVTHIAYASRSLPLPAMGDTMRIRLEPRLLSLETLVVMGPAPGAEESRFQQERQRAFTTEQALEQVEGISLIRRGAFAPDPVIRGLSASRLQLRVDGMVVHGACTDRMDPVTSYLDLEAVDRAIVRQGGFDSRLGSSMGGSIELHHLPAHFSPEPLLRHHLSLGAADALNRAGSSLAMELSRPRSALRIHSSFEEAGNYLSPEGEEPHSGHRRVDAYASLRLRPSTRSELDLLLQGDDGWDIGYAALPMDVGHARYRAAVLSGRHALPNALPATLEWKLYHNRVDHWMDDSGRDELLMGMHMDMPG
;
A
#
# COMPACT_ATOMS: atom_id res chain seq x y z
N MET A 1 -43.47 71.68 22.79
CA MET A 1 -43.35 73.13 22.50
C MET A 1 -41.88 73.47 22.23
N LYS A 2 -41.66 74.07 21.05
CA LYS A 2 -40.45 74.67 20.46
C LYS A 2 -39.44 75.30 21.45
N LEU A 3 -38.14 75.21 21.14
CA LEU A 3 -37.37 76.30 20.50
C LEU A 3 -35.94 75.85 20.07
N PRO A 4 -35.38 76.40 18.96
CA PRO A 4 -34.05 76.11 18.40
C PRO A 4 -33.01 77.24 18.61
N LEU A 5 -31.77 77.06 18.11
CA LEU A 5 -30.80 78.01 17.49
C LEU A 5 -29.36 77.44 17.64
N HIS A 6 -28.64 77.05 16.58
CA HIS A 6 -27.56 77.81 15.87
C HIS A 6 -26.66 78.61 16.84
N GLY A 7 -25.33 78.54 16.92
CA GLY A 7 -24.20 77.94 16.21
C GLY A 7 -22.96 78.80 16.57
N TRP A 8 -21.73 78.24 16.52
CA TRP A 8 -20.42 78.88 16.22
C TRP A 8 -19.24 78.19 16.95
N ALA A 9 -18.13 78.01 16.21
CA ALA A 9 -16.89 77.34 16.57
C ALA A 9 -16.01 78.13 17.56
N PRO A 10 -14.96 77.50 18.12
CA PRO A 10 -13.63 77.99 17.72
C PRO A 10 -12.59 76.91 17.44
N VAL A 11 -11.60 77.37 16.68
CA VAL A 11 -10.38 76.76 16.17
C VAL A 11 -9.42 76.39 17.32
N LEU A 12 -8.80 75.20 17.24
CA LEU A 12 -7.57 74.87 17.97
C LEU A 12 -6.52 74.34 16.99
N ALA A 13 -5.50 75.18 16.78
CA ALA A 13 -4.34 74.92 15.96
C ALA A 13 -3.44 73.86 16.59
N ALA A 14 -3.22 72.76 15.87
CA ALA A 14 -2.19 71.78 16.20
C ALA A 14 -0.85 72.19 15.55
N TRP A 15 0.15 72.42 16.38
CA TRP A 15 1.53 72.61 15.95
C TRP A 15 2.08 71.29 15.38
N LEU A 16 2.40 71.26 14.08
CA LEU A 16 3.26 70.24 13.50
C LEU A 16 4.71 70.50 13.96
N LEU A 17 5.19 69.71 14.92
CA LEU A 17 6.62 69.50 15.07
C LEU A 17 7.08 68.51 13.99
N ALA A 18 7.91 69.00 13.07
CA ALA A 18 8.65 68.17 12.14
C ALA A 18 9.57 67.23 12.92
N ALA A 19 9.31 65.93 12.84
CA ALA A 19 10.25 64.93 13.33
C ALA A 19 11.56 65.02 12.51
N PRO A 20 12.74 64.95 13.16
CA PRO A 20 14.00 64.88 12.44
C PRO A 20 14.02 63.62 11.56
N PRO A 21 14.69 63.64 10.40
CA PRO A 21 14.84 62.43 9.60
C PRO A 21 15.54 61.37 10.44
N SER A 22 14.91 60.20 10.60
CA SER A 22 15.56 59.03 11.18
C SER A 22 16.81 58.73 10.34
N PRO A 23 17.99 58.50 10.95
CA PRO A 23 19.14 58.03 10.20
C PRO A 23 18.75 56.71 9.52
N GLY A 24 18.88 56.66 8.19
CA GLY A 24 18.54 55.46 7.43
C GLY A 24 19.35 54.26 7.94
N SER A 25 18.72 53.09 8.03
CA SER A 25 19.37 51.85 8.43
C SER A 25 20.65 51.65 7.60
N PRO A 26 21.81 51.36 8.22
CA PRO A 26 23.03 51.17 7.47
C PRO A 26 22.87 50.01 6.49
N VAL A 27 23.16 50.26 5.21
CA VAL A 27 23.01 49.29 4.12
C VAL A 27 24.36 48.66 3.81
N VAL A 28 24.39 47.33 3.66
CA VAL A 28 25.55 46.58 3.17
C VAL A 28 25.28 46.08 1.77
N ARG A 29 26.30 46.22 0.91
CA ARG A 29 26.30 45.72 -0.47
C ARG A 29 27.41 44.70 -0.61
N GLY A 30 27.15 43.65 -1.36
CA GLY A 30 28.17 42.64 -1.61
C GLY A 30 27.89 41.73 -2.79
N GLN A 31 28.87 40.87 -3.07
CA GLN A 31 28.80 39.85 -4.11
C GLN A 31 29.38 38.52 -3.61
N ILE A 32 28.73 37.42 -3.95
CA ILE A 32 29.08 36.07 -3.54
C ILE A 32 29.57 35.29 -4.75
N LEU A 33 30.77 34.73 -4.65
CA LEU A 33 31.48 34.04 -5.74
C LEU A 33 31.95 32.65 -5.30
N ASP A 34 32.02 31.70 -6.25
CA ASP A 34 32.68 30.40 -6.04
C ASP A 34 34.19 30.62 -5.85
N ALA A 35 34.74 30.04 -4.79
CA ALA A 35 36.15 30.20 -4.45
C ALA A 35 37.12 29.60 -5.50
N ARG A 36 36.67 28.66 -6.34
CA ARG A 36 37.51 27.95 -7.32
C ARG A 36 37.62 28.68 -8.65
N ASP A 37 36.50 29.14 -9.20
CA ASP A 37 36.43 29.69 -10.56
C ASP A 37 35.92 31.13 -10.62
N ALA A 38 35.65 31.75 -9.46
CA ALA A 38 35.18 33.11 -9.30
C ALA A 38 33.85 33.41 -10.02
N ARG A 39 33.05 32.39 -10.35
CA ARG A 39 31.70 32.59 -10.89
C ARG A 39 30.73 33.10 -9.82
N PRO A 40 29.74 33.93 -10.18
CA PRO A 40 28.71 34.38 -9.25
C PRO A 40 27.86 33.21 -8.76
N ILE A 41 27.57 33.20 -7.46
CA ILE A 41 26.68 32.22 -6.83
C ILE A 41 25.29 32.84 -6.70
N THR A 42 24.37 32.37 -7.52
CA THR A 42 22.95 32.75 -7.51
C THR A 42 22.19 32.04 -6.39
N GLY A 43 21.24 32.70 -5.76
CA GLY A 43 20.34 32.07 -4.77
C GLY A 43 21.01 31.68 -3.45
N ALA A 44 22.16 32.27 -3.10
CA ALA A 44 22.74 32.11 -1.77
C ALA A 44 21.90 32.89 -0.76
N HIS A 45 21.53 32.25 0.35
CA HIS A 45 20.73 32.85 1.40
C HIS A 45 21.62 33.60 2.39
N LEU A 46 21.15 34.78 2.77
CA LEU A 46 21.80 35.70 3.69
C LEU A 46 20.92 35.77 4.94
N ILE A 47 21.52 35.52 6.09
CA ILE A 47 20.81 35.31 7.35
C ILE A 47 21.49 36.12 8.45
N TRP A 48 20.70 36.87 9.21
CA TRP A 48 21.15 37.56 10.41
C TRP A 48 21.22 36.61 11.62
N PRO A 49 21.99 36.93 12.67
CA PRO A 49 22.06 36.14 13.90
C PRO A 49 20.67 35.86 14.46
N GLY A 50 20.46 34.65 15.00
CA GLY A 50 19.13 34.20 15.43
C GLY A 50 18.24 33.64 14.32
N ASN A 51 18.84 33.31 13.17
CA ASN A 51 18.16 32.69 12.02
C ASN A 51 17.09 33.58 11.36
N GLN A 52 17.28 34.91 11.42
CA GLN A 52 16.38 35.86 10.79
C GLN A 52 16.76 36.03 9.32
N PRO A 53 15.83 35.79 8.36
CA PRO A 53 16.14 35.92 6.94
C PRO A 53 16.44 37.38 6.58
N ALA A 54 17.61 37.62 5.97
CA ALA A 54 18.02 38.93 5.50
C ALA A 54 17.70 39.12 4.01
N GLY A 55 17.94 38.09 3.19
CA GLY A 55 17.68 38.11 1.75
C GLY A 55 18.42 37.01 1.02
N SER A 56 18.54 37.13 -0.30
CA SER A 56 19.30 36.20 -1.13
C SER A 56 20.03 36.92 -2.27
N THR A 57 21.05 36.27 -2.84
CA THR A 57 21.75 36.81 -4.01
C THR A 57 20.92 36.69 -5.29
N GLY A 58 21.02 37.70 -6.16
CA GLY A 58 20.46 37.67 -7.51
C GLY A 58 21.30 36.86 -8.50
N ASP A 59 20.92 36.86 -9.78
CA ASP A 59 21.58 36.09 -10.85
C ASP A 59 23.04 36.46 -11.11
N ASP A 60 23.44 37.68 -10.71
CA ASP A 60 24.82 38.17 -10.78
C ASP A 60 25.60 37.95 -9.47
N GLY A 61 25.02 37.20 -8.52
CA GLY A 61 25.58 36.90 -7.21
C GLY A 61 25.62 38.10 -6.25
N ARG A 62 24.99 39.23 -6.60
CA ARG A 62 24.98 40.44 -5.76
C ARG A 62 23.81 40.48 -4.79
N PHE A 63 24.00 41.23 -3.70
CA PHE A 63 22.97 41.48 -2.70
C PHE A 63 23.08 42.88 -2.11
N VAL A 64 21.95 43.36 -1.60
CA VAL A 64 21.83 44.63 -0.86
C VAL A 64 20.94 44.35 0.35
N LEU A 65 21.43 44.66 1.56
CA LEU A 65 20.73 44.37 2.81
C LEU A 65 20.77 45.55 3.76
N GLU A 66 19.68 45.77 4.49
CA GLU A 66 19.63 46.70 5.62
C GLU A 66 20.05 45.97 6.89
N ILE A 67 21.00 46.55 7.63
CA ILE A 67 21.52 45.94 8.87
C ILE A 67 20.58 46.28 10.04
N PRO A 68 20.02 45.26 10.74
CA PRO A 68 19.26 45.49 11.96
C PRO A 68 20.15 45.99 13.12
N PRO A 69 19.64 46.85 14.02
CA PRO A 69 20.41 47.37 15.15
C PRO A 69 21.01 46.24 16.01
N GLY A 70 22.30 46.32 16.34
CA GLY A 70 22.98 45.34 17.18
C GLY A 70 23.47 44.09 16.47
N THR A 71 23.44 44.05 15.13
CA THR A 71 23.97 42.94 14.34
C THR A 71 25.43 43.19 13.96
N ASP A 72 26.32 42.24 14.25
CA ASP A 72 27.75 42.31 13.93
C ASP A 72 28.17 41.31 12.84
N HIS A 73 27.45 40.21 12.67
CA HIS A 73 27.79 39.13 11.76
C HIS A 73 26.70 38.86 10.71
N LEU A 74 27.11 38.39 9.53
CA LEU A 74 26.25 37.88 8.46
C LEU A 74 26.58 36.41 8.20
N LEU A 75 25.55 35.56 8.25
CA LEU A 75 25.65 34.16 7.85
C LEU A 75 25.22 34.00 6.39
N VAL A 76 26.07 33.38 5.59
CA VAL A 76 25.77 33.03 4.20
C VAL A 76 25.63 31.51 4.11
N THR A 77 24.53 31.04 3.52
CA THR A 77 24.27 29.61 3.30
C THR A 77 23.88 29.35 1.85
N HIS A 78 24.26 28.20 1.32
CA HIS A 78 23.84 27.74 -0.01
C HIS A 78 23.93 26.22 -0.07
N ILE A 79 23.02 25.57 -0.79
CA ILE A 79 22.93 24.11 -0.85
C ILE A 79 24.26 23.44 -1.27
N ALA A 80 24.92 23.97 -2.30
CA ALA A 80 26.16 23.41 -2.85
C ALA A 80 27.47 23.92 -2.21
N TYR A 81 27.42 24.81 -1.20
CA TYR A 81 28.62 25.45 -0.64
C TYR A 81 28.64 25.40 0.90
N ALA A 82 29.83 25.46 1.48
CA ALA A 82 29.99 25.55 2.92
C ALA A 82 29.46 26.91 3.43
N SER A 83 28.59 26.87 4.45
CA SER A 83 28.10 28.07 5.10
C SER A 83 29.25 28.85 5.75
N ARG A 84 29.18 30.18 5.67
CA ARG A 84 30.23 31.06 6.20
C ARG A 84 29.61 32.19 7.01
N SER A 85 30.07 32.36 8.25
CA SER A 85 29.76 33.52 9.08
C SER A 85 30.88 34.55 8.91
N LEU A 86 30.52 35.79 8.61
CA LEU A 86 31.44 36.88 8.34
C LEU A 86 31.08 38.11 9.18
N PRO A 87 32.07 38.82 9.76
CA PRO A 87 31.81 40.11 10.37
C PRO A 87 31.39 41.12 9.32
N LEU A 88 30.48 42.02 9.67
CA LEU A 88 30.03 43.09 8.79
C LEU A 88 31.18 44.07 8.51
N PRO A 89 31.32 44.54 7.26
CA PRO A 89 32.34 45.53 6.92
C PRO A 89 32.03 46.89 7.56
N ALA A 90 33.05 47.75 7.64
CA ALA A 90 32.84 49.14 8.02
C ALA A 90 31.85 49.82 7.04
N MET A 91 31.01 50.74 7.55
CA MET A 91 29.96 51.41 6.77
C MET A 91 30.50 51.97 5.45
N GLY A 92 29.90 51.54 4.34
CA GLY A 92 30.21 52.03 2.97
C GLY A 92 31.07 51.09 2.13
N ASP A 93 31.65 50.02 2.69
CA ASP A 93 32.49 49.10 1.93
C ASP A 93 31.69 47.97 1.25
N THR A 94 32.14 47.52 0.09
CA THR A 94 31.46 46.45 -0.67
C THR A 94 32.09 45.09 -0.35
N MET A 95 31.29 44.18 0.22
CA MET A 95 31.80 42.88 0.65
C MET A 95 31.90 41.90 -0.53
N ARG A 96 33.08 41.30 -0.73
CA ARG A 96 33.25 40.16 -1.65
C ARG A 96 33.41 38.88 -0.85
N ILE A 97 32.41 38.01 -0.94
CA ILE A 97 32.36 36.74 -0.22
C ILE A 97 32.73 35.63 -1.19
N ARG A 98 33.72 34.81 -0.81
CA ARG A 98 34.02 33.57 -1.52
C ARG A 98 33.56 32.39 -0.69
N LEU A 99 32.73 31.54 -1.29
CA LEU A 99 32.27 30.30 -0.68
C LEU A 99 33.01 29.11 -1.27
N GLU A 100 33.42 28.19 -0.40
CA GLU A 100 34.04 26.94 -0.82
C GLU A 100 32.96 25.91 -1.13
N PRO A 101 33.02 25.24 -2.30
CA PRO A 101 32.07 24.20 -2.65
C PRO A 101 32.20 23.03 -1.70
N ARG A 102 31.07 22.56 -1.19
CA ARG A 102 31.00 21.42 -0.28
C ARG A 102 30.43 20.24 -1.05
N LEU A 103 31.16 19.12 -1.08
CA LEU A 103 30.60 17.85 -1.51
C LEU A 103 29.52 17.45 -0.50
N LEU A 104 28.26 17.52 -0.92
CA LEU A 104 27.13 17.07 -0.13
C LEU A 104 27.18 15.54 -0.06
N SER A 105 27.65 15.00 1.07
CA SER A 105 27.22 13.68 1.50
C SER A 105 25.84 13.87 2.11
N LEU A 106 24.80 13.69 1.30
CA LEU A 106 23.42 13.76 1.79
C LEU A 106 23.22 12.61 2.78
N GLU A 107 22.88 12.92 4.03
CA GLU A 107 22.31 11.91 4.92
C GLU A 107 20.97 11.48 4.34
N THR A 108 20.71 10.18 4.39
CA THR A 108 19.54 9.53 3.80
C THR A 108 18.26 10.24 4.22
N LEU A 109 17.56 10.85 3.28
CA LEU A 109 16.20 11.32 3.47
C LEU A 109 15.31 10.08 3.64
N VAL A 110 14.83 9.83 4.86
CA VAL A 110 13.81 8.80 5.10
C VAL A 110 12.48 9.36 4.62
N VAL A 111 12.11 9.02 3.39
CA VAL A 111 10.75 9.20 2.88
C VAL A 111 9.87 8.12 3.54
N MET A 112 9.07 8.50 4.53
CA MET A 112 7.98 7.66 5.01
C MET A 112 6.75 7.86 4.13
N GLY A 113 6.74 7.16 3.00
CA GLY A 113 5.51 6.73 2.32
C GLY A 113 5.51 5.19 2.30
N PRO A 114 4.35 4.52 2.20
CA PRO A 114 4.36 3.08 2.00
C PRO A 114 5.18 2.80 0.73
N ALA A 115 6.31 2.12 0.90
CA ALA A 115 7.07 1.61 -0.23
C ALA A 115 6.13 0.73 -1.08
N PRO A 116 6.30 0.65 -2.40
CA PRO A 116 5.74 -0.44 -3.17
C PRO A 116 6.27 -1.75 -2.55
N GLY A 117 5.44 -2.43 -1.75
CA GLY A 117 5.83 -3.57 -0.90
C GLY A 117 5.53 -3.41 0.61
N ALA A 118 5.20 -2.21 1.09
CA ALA A 118 4.74 -2.03 2.49
C ALA A 118 3.39 -2.71 2.75
N GLU A 119 2.52 -2.79 1.74
CA GLU A 119 1.28 -3.57 1.81
C GLU A 119 1.55 -5.08 1.82
N GLU A 120 2.50 -5.58 1.01
CA GLU A 120 2.93 -7.00 1.03
C GLU A 120 3.49 -7.38 2.41
N SER A 121 4.31 -6.50 3.01
CA SER A 121 4.89 -6.73 4.34
C SER A 121 3.84 -6.69 5.47
N ARG A 122 2.80 -5.86 5.36
CA ARG A 122 1.70 -5.81 6.34
C ARG A 122 0.83 -7.05 6.28
N PHE A 123 0.49 -7.53 5.08
CA PHE A 123 -0.27 -8.77 4.91
C PHE A 123 0.43 -9.96 5.59
N GLN A 124 1.75 -10.08 5.44
CA GLN A 124 2.52 -11.15 6.09
C GLN A 124 2.53 -11.05 7.62
N GLN A 125 2.54 -9.83 8.18
CA GLN A 125 2.50 -9.61 9.63
C GLN A 125 1.09 -9.86 10.21
N GLU A 126 0.05 -9.43 9.51
CA GLU A 126 -1.35 -9.55 9.93
C GLU A 126 -1.93 -10.94 9.68
N ARG A 127 -1.31 -11.74 8.80
CA ARG A 127 -1.58 -13.18 8.66
C ARG A 127 -1.55 -13.94 9.99
N GLN A 128 -0.78 -13.45 10.97
CA GLN A 128 -0.67 -14.06 12.29
C GLN A 128 -1.89 -13.82 13.19
N ARG A 129 -2.77 -12.88 12.82
CA ARG A 129 -3.95 -12.47 13.60
C ARG A 129 -5.27 -12.75 12.88
N ALA A 130 -5.21 -13.15 11.62
CA ALA A 130 -6.37 -13.44 10.79
C ALA A 130 -6.66 -14.94 10.75
N PHE A 131 -7.95 -15.29 10.67
CA PHE A 131 -8.40 -16.68 10.51
C PHE A 131 -8.67 -17.05 9.04
N THR A 132 -8.87 -16.05 8.17
CA THR A 132 -9.13 -16.25 6.74
C THR A 132 -8.32 -15.28 5.89
N THR A 133 -8.19 -15.59 4.60
CA THR A 133 -7.54 -14.73 3.59
C THR A 133 -8.18 -13.34 3.52
N GLU A 134 -9.49 -13.27 3.59
CA GLU A 134 -10.24 -12.02 3.55
C GLU A 134 -10.00 -11.17 4.79
N GLN A 135 -9.99 -11.77 5.99
CA GLN A 135 -9.68 -11.03 7.21
C GLN A 135 -8.26 -10.45 7.19
N ALA A 136 -7.31 -11.17 6.60
CA ALA A 136 -5.95 -10.65 6.39
C ALA A 136 -5.93 -9.50 5.37
N LEU A 137 -6.74 -9.58 4.30
CA LEU A 137 -6.90 -8.50 3.33
C LEU A 137 -7.57 -7.25 3.92
N GLU A 138 -8.53 -7.41 4.84
CA GLU A 138 -9.22 -6.30 5.51
C GLU A 138 -8.27 -5.40 6.32
N GLN A 139 -7.10 -5.91 6.70
CA GLN A 139 -6.07 -5.10 7.38
C GLN A 139 -5.29 -4.17 6.44
N VAL A 140 -5.44 -4.34 5.12
CA VAL A 140 -4.82 -3.47 4.12
C VAL A 140 -5.64 -2.18 4.01
N GLU A 141 -4.97 -1.04 4.07
CA GLU A 141 -5.62 0.26 4.01
C GLU A 141 -6.42 0.44 2.71
N GLY A 142 -7.68 0.86 2.83
CA GLY A 142 -8.56 1.06 1.67
C GLY A 142 -9.27 -0.21 1.20
N ILE A 143 -9.03 -1.36 1.84
CA ILE A 143 -9.86 -2.57 1.71
C ILE A 143 -10.92 -2.58 2.80
N SER A 144 -12.15 -2.92 2.41
CA SER A 144 -13.25 -3.26 3.30
C SER A 144 -13.94 -4.52 2.77
N LEU A 145 -14.71 -5.21 3.61
CA LEU A 145 -15.39 -6.44 3.21
C LEU A 145 -16.92 -6.30 3.26
N ILE A 146 -17.61 -6.89 2.29
CA ILE A 146 -19.06 -7.10 2.35
C ILE A 146 -19.30 -8.50 2.94
N ARG A 147 -19.82 -8.53 4.17
CA ARG A 147 -20.11 -9.78 4.90
C ARG A 147 -21.57 -10.18 4.67
N ARG A 148 -21.77 -11.37 4.10
CA ARG A 148 -23.09 -11.99 3.91
C ARG A 148 -23.30 -13.23 4.80
N GLY A 149 -22.23 -13.66 5.45
CA GLY A 149 -22.14 -14.77 6.39
C GLY A 149 -20.75 -14.74 7.03
N ALA A 150 -20.41 -15.78 7.80
CA ALA A 150 -19.06 -15.95 8.34
C ALA A 150 -18.05 -16.42 7.28
N PHE A 151 -18.55 -17.06 6.22
CA PHE A 151 -17.74 -17.54 5.11
C PHE A 151 -17.63 -16.50 3.98
N ALA A 152 -16.47 -16.51 3.30
CA ALA A 152 -16.18 -15.80 2.06
C ALA A 152 -16.72 -14.37 1.94
N PRO A 153 -16.34 -13.44 2.83
CA PRO A 153 -16.73 -12.05 2.69
C PRO A 153 -16.06 -11.38 1.46
N ASP A 154 -16.83 -10.61 0.70
CA ASP A 154 -16.43 -10.11 -0.62
C ASP A 154 -15.61 -8.81 -0.52
N PRO A 155 -14.37 -8.73 -1.08
CA PRO A 155 -13.52 -7.57 -0.92
C PRO A 155 -13.96 -6.36 -1.74
N VAL A 156 -13.73 -5.17 -1.17
CA VAL A 156 -14.05 -3.87 -1.75
C VAL A 156 -12.83 -2.96 -1.61
N ILE A 157 -12.37 -2.35 -2.70
CA ILE A 157 -11.28 -1.36 -2.68
C ILE A 157 -11.88 0.03 -2.87
N ARG A 158 -11.78 0.89 -1.85
CA ARG A 158 -12.27 2.29 -1.88
C ARG A 158 -13.72 2.43 -2.40
N GLY A 159 -14.60 1.54 -1.97
CA GLY A 159 -16.02 1.51 -2.36
C GLY A 159 -16.31 0.85 -3.72
N LEU A 160 -15.31 0.30 -4.41
CA LEU A 160 -15.46 -0.42 -5.66
C LEU A 160 -15.36 -1.93 -5.41
N SER A 161 -16.34 -2.68 -5.90
CA SER A 161 -16.45 -4.14 -5.72
C SER A 161 -16.76 -4.84 -7.05
N ALA A 162 -16.88 -6.17 -6.99
CA ALA A 162 -17.29 -6.99 -8.13
C ALA A 162 -16.41 -6.80 -9.38
N SER A 163 -17.01 -6.70 -10.55
CA SER A 163 -16.33 -6.55 -11.84
C SER A 163 -15.50 -5.26 -11.98
N ARG A 164 -15.57 -4.36 -10.99
CA ARG A 164 -14.73 -3.16 -10.94
C ARG A 164 -13.33 -3.45 -10.36
N LEU A 165 -13.17 -4.60 -9.71
CA LEU A 165 -11.91 -5.13 -9.21
C LEU A 165 -11.45 -6.31 -10.07
N GLN A 166 -10.13 -6.51 -10.10
CA GLN A 166 -9.56 -7.68 -10.74
C GLN A 166 -8.90 -8.59 -9.70
N LEU A 167 -9.52 -9.74 -9.47
CA LEU A 167 -9.02 -10.76 -8.56
C LEU A 167 -8.27 -11.82 -9.36
N ARG A 168 -7.06 -12.14 -8.92
CA ARG A 168 -6.19 -13.13 -9.57
C ARG A 168 -5.59 -14.07 -8.55
N VAL A 169 -5.37 -15.31 -8.97
CA VAL A 169 -4.68 -16.35 -8.19
C VAL A 169 -3.51 -16.84 -9.02
N ASP A 170 -2.28 -16.64 -8.57
CA ASP A 170 -1.05 -16.94 -9.33
C ASP A 170 -1.10 -16.43 -10.77
N GLY A 171 -1.63 -15.23 -10.97
CA GLY A 171 -1.78 -14.62 -12.29
C GLY A 171 -2.88 -15.23 -13.16
N MET A 172 -3.58 -16.27 -12.72
CA MET A 172 -4.82 -16.74 -13.35
C MET A 172 -5.92 -15.72 -13.09
N VAL A 173 -6.68 -15.37 -14.13
CA VAL A 173 -7.97 -14.72 -13.94
C VAL A 173 -8.96 -15.80 -13.51
N VAL A 174 -9.57 -15.60 -12.35
CA VAL A 174 -10.60 -16.49 -11.81
C VAL A 174 -11.90 -15.70 -11.75
N HIS A 175 -13.00 -16.37 -12.08
CA HIS A 175 -14.34 -15.80 -11.99
C HIS A 175 -15.15 -16.68 -11.03
N GLY A 176 -15.92 -16.05 -10.14
CA GLY A 176 -16.92 -16.77 -9.36
C GLY A 176 -18.06 -17.25 -10.28
N ALA A 177 -18.70 -18.36 -9.92
CA ALA A 177 -19.84 -18.91 -10.62
C ALA A 177 -21.17 -18.36 -10.08
N CYS A 178 -21.23 -17.98 -8.80
CA CYS A 178 -22.44 -17.48 -8.17
C CYS A 178 -22.78 -16.06 -8.62
N THR A 179 -24.03 -15.84 -9.05
CA THR A 179 -24.54 -14.49 -9.36
C THR A 179 -24.65 -13.60 -8.12
N ASP A 180 -24.92 -14.21 -6.96
CA ASP A 180 -25.09 -13.51 -5.68
C ASP A 180 -23.77 -13.32 -4.91
N ARG A 181 -22.66 -13.77 -5.50
CA ARG A 181 -21.29 -13.59 -4.98
C ARG A 181 -21.09 -14.29 -3.63
N MET A 182 -21.59 -15.51 -3.51
CA MET A 182 -21.29 -16.45 -2.43
C MET A 182 -19.93 -17.16 -2.60
N ASP A 183 -19.20 -16.87 -3.67
CA ASP A 183 -17.91 -17.48 -3.98
C ASP A 183 -16.90 -16.45 -4.53
N PRO A 184 -16.63 -15.35 -3.78
CA PRO A 184 -15.58 -14.42 -4.17
C PRO A 184 -14.24 -15.14 -4.33
N VAL A 185 -13.47 -14.78 -5.36
CA VAL A 185 -12.21 -15.46 -5.74
C VAL A 185 -11.22 -15.62 -4.57
N THR A 186 -11.26 -14.72 -3.59
CA THR A 186 -10.40 -14.79 -2.40
C THR A 186 -10.69 -16.00 -1.52
N SER A 187 -11.91 -16.54 -1.57
CA SER A 187 -12.34 -17.64 -0.69
C SER A 187 -11.83 -18.99 -1.14
N TYR A 188 -11.34 -19.13 -2.38
CA TYR A 188 -10.81 -20.40 -2.88
C TYR A 188 -9.40 -20.72 -2.38
N LEU A 189 -8.77 -19.80 -1.64
CA LEU A 189 -7.43 -19.97 -1.07
C LEU A 189 -7.49 -19.85 0.44
N ASP A 190 -7.08 -20.90 1.12
CA ASP A 190 -6.88 -20.87 2.57
C ASP A 190 -5.68 -19.97 2.94
N LEU A 191 -5.74 -19.34 4.11
CA LEU A 191 -4.74 -18.34 4.54
C LEU A 191 -3.33 -18.94 4.64
N GLU A 192 -3.23 -20.20 5.08
CA GLU A 192 -1.95 -20.90 5.20
C GLU A 192 -1.34 -21.26 3.85
N ALA A 193 -2.16 -21.33 2.80
CA ALA A 193 -1.73 -21.55 1.43
C ALA A 193 -1.13 -20.29 0.78
N VAL A 194 -1.47 -19.09 1.27
CA VAL A 194 -1.07 -17.81 0.65
C VAL A 194 0.32 -17.37 1.09
N ASP A 195 1.26 -17.24 0.16
CA ASP A 195 2.58 -16.59 0.38
C ASP A 195 2.44 -15.11 0.67
N ARG A 196 1.73 -14.44 -0.24
CA ARG A 196 1.55 -13.00 -0.28
C ARG A 196 0.29 -12.64 -1.07
N ALA A 197 -0.28 -11.51 -0.70
CA ALA A 197 -1.31 -10.83 -1.46
C ALA A 197 -0.75 -9.50 -1.97
N ILE A 198 -0.86 -9.25 -3.28
CA ILE A 198 -0.46 -7.98 -3.87
C ILE A 198 -1.71 -7.18 -4.20
N VAL A 199 -1.91 -6.10 -3.46
CA VAL A 199 -3.02 -5.18 -3.66
C VAL A 199 -2.52 -4.00 -4.49
N ARG A 200 -3.27 -3.63 -5.53
CA ARG A 200 -3.04 -2.41 -6.29
C ARG A 200 -4.34 -1.64 -6.31
N GLN A 201 -4.26 -0.38 -5.90
CA GLN A 201 -5.43 0.49 -5.80
C GLN A 201 -5.51 1.36 -7.06
N GLY A 202 -6.70 1.43 -7.66
CA GLY A 202 -6.95 2.18 -8.90
C GLY A 202 -6.56 1.43 -10.18
N GLY A 203 -7.05 1.93 -11.31
CA GLY A 203 -6.98 1.26 -12.61
C GLY A 203 -5.72 1.52 -13.45
N PHE A 204 -4.56 1.75 -12.82
CA PHE A 204 -3.36 2.22 -13.54
C PHE A 204 -2.40 1.11 -13.99
N ASP A 205 -2.62 -0.15 -13.62
CA ASP A 205 -1.74 -1.28 -14.01
C ASP A 205 -2.28 -2.05 -15.21
N SER A 206 -1.82 -1.68 -16.40
CA SER A 206 -2.23 -2.31 -17.65
C SER A 206 -1.75 -3.76 -17.82
N ARG A 207 -0.82 -4.25 -16.98
CA ARG A 207 -0.32 -5.63 -17.05
C ARG A 207 -1.36 -6.65 -16.60
N LEU A 208 -2.29 -6.21 -15.75
CA LEU A 208 -3.28 -7.08 -15.14
C LEU A 208 -4.62 -7.06 -15.87
N GLY A 209 -4.82 -6.14 -16.82
CA GLY A 209 -6.07 -5.98 -17.56
C GLY A 209 -6.79 -4.69 -17.17
N SER A 210 -8.06 -4.57 -17.52
CA SER A 210 -8.86 -3.39 -17.20
C SER A 210 -9.58 -3.57 -15.87
N SER A 211 -9.28 -2.70 -14.91
CA SER A 211 -10.03 -2.57 -13.66
C SER A 211 -10.16 -1.10 -13.27
N MET A 212 -11.25 -0.71 -12.61
CA MET A 212 -11.44 0.67 -12.17
C MET A 212 -10.96 0.87 -10.73
N GLY A 213 -11.26 -0.10 -9.86
CA GLY A 213 -10.89 -0.04 -8.44
C GLY A 213 -9.51 -0.61 -8.13
N GLY A 214 -8.92 -1.33 -9.08
CA GLY A 214 -7.61 -1.96 -8.94
C GLY A 214 -7.68 -3.47 -8.92
N SER A 215 -6.70 -4.11 -8.30
CA SER A 215 -6.54 -5.57 -8.33
C SER A 215 -6.05 -6.14 -7.02
N ILE A 216 -6.43 -7.40 -6.74
CA ILE A 216 -5.87 -8.22 -5.66
C ILE A 216 -5.31 -9.48 -6.31
N GLU A 217 -4.03 -9.73 -6.12
CA GLU A 217 -3.35 -10.92 -6.60
C GLU A 217 -2.91 -11.78 -5.42
N LEU A 218 -3.50 -12.96 -5.29
CA LEU A 218 -3.09 -13.95 -4.31
C LEU A 218 -2.07 -14.89 -4.93
N HIS A 219 -1.00 -15.16 -4.19
CA HIS A 219 0.05 -16.10 -4.59
C HIS A 219 0.13 -17.24 -3.60
N HIS A 220 0.16 -18.47 -4.10
CA HIS A 220 0.43 -19.62 -3.24
C HIS A 220 1.88 -19.61 -2.77
N LEU A 221 2.12 -20.16 -1.58
CA LEU A 221 3.47 -20.42 -1.07
C LEU A 221 4.17 -21.45 -1.98
N PRO A 222 5.20 -21.05 -2.74
CA PRO A 222 5.82 -21.95 -3.70
C PRO A 222 6.72 -22.95 -2.98
N ALA A 223 7.11 -24.02 -3.69
CA ALA A 223 8.24 -24.82 -3.24
C ALA A 223 9.56 -24.01 -3.32
N HIS A 224 10.52 -24.29 -2.46
CA HIS A 224 11.81 -23.59 -2.43
C HIS A 224 12.96 -24.52 -2.82
N PHE A 225 13.90 -24.02 -3.62
CA PHE A 225 15.14 -24.76 -3.87
C PHE A 225 16.05 -24.68 -2.63
N SER A 226 16.86 -25.71 -2.44
CA SER A 226 17.86 -25.76 -1.36
C SER A 226 19.18 -26.32 -1.90
N PRO A 227 20.35 -25.77 -1.54
CA PRO A 227 21.66 -26.33 -1.93
C PRO A 227 21.86 -27.79 -1.50
N GLU A 228 21.23 -28.18 -0.40
CA GLU A 228 21.24 -29.55 0.12
C GLU A 228 19.82 -30.11 0.15
N PRO A 229 19.62 -31.43 -0.05
CA PRO A 229 18.32 -32.06 0.11
C PRO A 229 17.73 -31.78 1.49
N LEU A 230 16.54 -31.19 1.53
CA LEU A 230 15.87 -30.81 2.76
C LEU A 230 14.40 -31.23 2.69
N LEU A 231 13.90 -31.81 3.78
CA LEU A 231 12.48 -32.06 4.00
C LEU A 231 11.99 -31.12 5.10
N ARG A 232 11.04 -30.26 4.78
CA ARG A 232 10.30 -29.42 5.74
C ARG A 232 8.89 -29.94 5.87
N HIS A 233 8.34 -29.85 7.07
CA HIS A 233 6.94 -30.15 7.35
C HIS A 233 6.40 -29.14 8.36
N HIS A 234 5.12 -28.83 8.25
CA HIS A 234 4.41 -27.94 9.15
C HIS A 234 3.01 -28.50 9.38
N LEU A 235 2.59 -28.56 10.64
CA LEU A 235 1.26 -28.98 11.06
C LEU A 235 0.68 -27.85 11.89
N SER A 236 -0.49 -27.36 11.50
CA SER A 236 -1.24 -26.36 12.26
C SER A 236 -2.55 -26.98 12.73
N LEU A 237 -2.95 -26.64 13.94
CA LEU A 237 -4.25 -26.98 14.52
C LEU A 237 -4.80 -25.71 15.16
N GLY A 238 -6.07 -25.41 14.93
CA GLY A 238 -6.71 -24.21 15.45
C GLY A 238 -8.16 -24.46 15.82
N ALA A 239 -8.63 -23.74 16.84
CA ALA A 239 -10.04 -23.70 17.21
C ALA A 239 -10.41 -22.28 17.67
N ALA A 240 -11.66 -21.89 17.47
CA ALA A 240 -12.20 -20.59 17.88
C ALA A 240 -13.66 -20.73 18.36
N ASP A 241 -13.92 -20.36 19.61
CA ASP A 241 -15.23 -20.55 20.26
C ASP A 241 -16.34 -19.72 19.61
N ALA A 242 -16.16 -18.41 19.44
CA ALA A 242 -17.23 -17.54 18.93
C ALA A 242 -17.66 -17.86 17.48
N LEU A 243 -16.79 -18.51 16.71
CA LEU A 243 -17.05 -18.97 15.35
C LEU A 243 -17.45 -20.45 15.30
N ASN A 244 -17.49 -21.14 16.46
CA ASN A 244 -17.64 -22.59 16.55
C ASN A 244 -16.75 -23.34 15.55
N ARG A 245 -15.51 -22.86 15.39
CA ARG A 245 -14.61 -23.28 14.30
C ARG A 245 -13.50 -24.16 14.83
N ALA A 246 -13.19 -25.21 14.09
CA ALA A 246 -11.98 -26.01 14.24
C ALA A 246 -11.34 -26.25 12.87
N GLY A 247 -10.01 -26.31 12.83
CA GLY A 247 -9.30 -26.52 11.58
C GLY A 247 -7.93 -27.15 11.80
N SER A 248 -7.41 -27.72 10.72
CA SER A 248 -6.08 -28.32 10.67
C SER A 248 -5.46 -28.10 9.30
N SER A 249 -4.14 -27.96 9.27
CA SER A 249 -3.39 -27.91 8.02
C SER A 249 -2.14 -28.77 8.11
N LEU A 250 -1.71 -29.30 6.97
CA LEU A 250 -0.46 -30.00 6.81
C LEU A 250 0.25 -29.48 5.57
N ALA A 251 1.49 -29.02 5.74
CA ALA A 251 2.39 -28.72 4.65
C ALA A 251 3.60 -29.65 4.68
N MET A 252 4.01 -30.13 3.52
CA MET A 252 5.24 -30.88 3.31
C MET A 252 6.00 -30.31 2.14
N GLU A 253 7.32 -30.15 2.28
CA GLU A 253 8.16 -29.59 1.23
C GLU A 253 9.48 -30.37 1.11
N LEU A 254 9.74 -30.91 -0.07
CA LEU A 254 10.99 -31.55 -0.44
C LEU A 254 11.79 -30.61 -1.35
N SER A 255 12.89 -30.08 -0.83
CA SER A 255 13.75 -29.10 -1.50
C SER A 255 15.06 -29.75 -1.95
N ARG A 256 15.48 -29.51 -3.19
CA ARG A 256 16.80 -29.89 -3.75
C ARG A 256 17.35 -28.73 -4.59
N PRO A 257 18.60 -28.79 -5.11
CA PRO A 257 19.19 -27.67 -5.85
C PRO A 257 18.47 -27.33 -7.17
N ARG A 258 17.84 -28.33 -7.80
CA ARG A 258 17.22 -28.22 -9.13
C ARG A 258 15.78 -28.70 -9.20
N SER A 259 15.23 -29.19 -8.10
CA SER A 259 13.83 -29.56 -7.99
C SER A 259 13.32 -29.26 -6.60
N ALA A 260 12.08 -28.80 -6.51
CA ALA A 260 11.40 -28.59 -5.25
C ALA A 260 9.92 -28.98 -5.41
N LEU A 261 9.38 -29.71 -4.45
CA LEU A 261 7.97 -30.09 -4.39
C LEU A 261 7.40 -29.64 -3.06
N ARG A 262 6.28 -28.95 -3.09
CA ARG A 262 5.49 -28.60 -1.91
C ARG A 262 4.08 -29.13 -2.08
N ILE A 263 3.54 -29.71 -1.03
CA ILE A 263 2.15 -30.14 -0.92
C ILE A 263 1.58 -29.50 0.35
N HIS A 264 0.39 -28.93 0.24
CA HIS A 264 -0.36 -28.39 1.36
C HIS A 264 -1.79 -28.93 1.30
N SER A 265 -2.36 -29.18 2.46
CA SER A 265 -3.80 -29.41 2.58
C SER A 265 -4.28 -28.84 3.90
N SER A 266 -5.44 -28.22 3.90
CA SER A 266 -6.15 -27.82 5.10
C SER A 266 -7.59 -28.29 5.09
N PHE A 267 -8.11 -28.51 6.28
CA PHE A 267 -9.50 -28.84 6.56
C PHE A 267 -10.01 -27.89 7.63
N GLU A 268 -11.19 -27.36 7.43
CA GLU A 268 -11.87 -26.48 8.35
C GLU A 268 -13.35 -26.85 8.46
N GLU A 269 -13.87 -26.80 9.67
CA GLU A 269 -15.28 -26.93 9.96
C GLU A 269 -15.68 -25.84 10.96
N ALA A 270 -16.77 -25.15 10.66
CA ALA A 270 -17.35 -24.14 11.52
C ALA A 270 -18.86 -24.39 11.67
N GLY A 271 -19.32 -24.38 12.92
CA GLY A 271 -20.74 -24.30 13.21
C GLY A 271 -21.30 -22.89 13.01
N ASN A 272 -22.55 -22.70 13.40
CA ASN A 272 -23.15 -21.37 13.46
C ASN A 272 -22.39 -20.47 14.44
N TYR A 273 -22.17 -19.20 14.10
CA TYR A 273 -21.43 -18.29 14.99
C TYR A 273 -22.34 -17.70 16.08
N LEU A 274 -21.72 -17.18 17.14
CA LEU A 274 -22.42 -16.50 18.22
C LEU A 274 -22.40 -14.98 18.02
N SER A 275 -23.58 -14.39 17.91
CA SER A 275 -23.81 -12.94 18.00
C SER A 275 -24.16 -12.54 19.45
N PRO A 276 -24.13 -11.24 19.80
CA PRO A 276 -24.66 -10.76 21.08
C PRO A 276 -26.12 -11.16 21.34
N GLU A 277 -26.90 -11.36 20.29
CA GLU A 277 -28.32 -11.75 20.33
C GLU A 277 -28.53 -13.27 20.45
N GLY A 278 -27.50 -14.09 20.18
CA GLY A 278 -27.55 -15.54 20.22
C GLY A 278 -26.83 -16.22 19.05
N GLU A 279 -27.05 -17.52 18.88
CA GLU A 279 -26.55 -18.28 17.73
C GLU A 279 -27.22 -17.79 16.43
N GLU A 280 -26.41 -17.45 15.42
CA GLU A 280 -26.92 -17.08 14.10
C GLU A 280 -27.10 -18.33 13.23
N PRO A 281 -28.33 -18.72 12.87
CA PRO A 281 -28.54 -19.88 12.02
C PRO A 281 -28.03 -19.63 10.59
N HIS A 282 -27.76 -20.71 9.85
CA HIS A 282 -27.26 -20.62 8.47
C HIS A 282 -25.96 -19.82 8.34
N SER A 283 -24.99 -20.10 9.23
CA SER A 283 -23.70 -19.42 9.17
C SER A 283 -22.49 -20.34 9.29
N GLY A 284 -22.71 -21.65 9.40
CA GLY A 284 -21.64 -22.65 9.41
C GLY A 284 -21.09 -22.95 8.02
N HIS A 285 -19.99 -23.70 7.97
CA HIS A 285 -19.40 -24.19 6.73
C HIS A 285 -18.42 -25.33 7.00
N ARG A 286 -18.16 -26.16 5.99
CA ARG A 286 -17.05 -27.10 5.97
C ARG A 286 -16.25 -26.95 4.69
N ARG A 287 -14.92 -27.00 4.79
CA ARG A 287 -14.02 -26.73 3.67
C ARG A 287 -12.78 -27.62 3.71
N VAL A 288 -12.34 -28.03 2.52
CA VAL A 288 -11.04 -28.64 2.26
C VAL A 288 -10.33 -27.85 1.17
N ASP A 289 -9.11 -27.39 1.46
CA ASP A 289 -8.20 -26.77 0.49
C ASP A 289 -6.97 -27.68 0.32
N ALA A 290 -6.47 -27.79 -0.90
CA ALA A 290 -5.21 -28.48 -1.17
C ALA A 290 -4.52 -27.94 -2.43
N TYR A 291 -3.19 -27.75 -2.33
CA TYR A 291 -2.36 -27.46 -3.49
C TYR A 291 -1.07 -28.26 -3.53
N ALA A 292 -0.55 -28.41 -4.74
CA ALA A 292 0.78 -28.93 -4.99
C ALA A 292 1.55 -27.96 -5.90
N SER A 293 2.76 -27.59 -5.49
CA SER A 293 3.71 -26.78 -6.26
C SER A 293 4.95 -27.60 -6.59
N LEU A 294 5.20 -27.84 -7.87
CA LEU A 294 6.42 -28.48 -8.38
C LEU A 294 7.23 -27.45 -9.15
N ARG A 295 8.46 -27.21 -8.69
CA ARG A 295 9.40 -26.30 -9.34
C ARG A 295 10.63 -27.05 -9.81
N LEU A 296 11.04 -26.78 -11.03
CA LEU A 296 12.19 -27.40 -11.67
C LEU A 296 13.12 -26.33 -12.20
N ARG A 297 14.43 -26.60 -12.10
CA ARG A 297 15.48 -25.78 -12.70
C ARG A 297 16.28 -26.61 -13.71
N PRO A 298 15.76 -26.78 -14.95
CA PRO A 298 16.44 -27.56 -15.98
C PRO A 298 17.80 -26.99 -16.38
N SER A 299 18.07 -25.72 -16.16
CA SER A 299 19.37 -25.09 -16.37
C SER A 299 19.56 -23.91 -15.40
N THR A 300 20.75 -23.32 -15.33
CA THR A 300 20.97 -22.08 -14.56
C THR A 300 20.20 -20.87 -15.11
N ARG A 301 19.58 -21.01 -16.29
CA ARG A 301 18.84 -19.95 -16.99
C ARG A 301 17.34 -20.23 -17.08
N SER A 302 16.88 -21.42 -16.73
CA SER A 302 15.49 -21.84 -16.94
C SER A 302 14.87 -22.31 -15.64
N GLU A 303 13.67 -21.83 -15.38
CA GLU A 303 12.82 -22.28 -14.29
C GLU A 303 11.45 -22.64 -14.85
N LEU A 304 10.87 -23.72 -14.35
CA LEU A 304 9.55 -24.20 -14.71
C LEU A 304 8.78 -24.50 -13.42
N ASP A 305 7.59 -23.94 -13.29
CA ASP A 305 6.74 -24.10 -12.13
C ASP A 305 5.37 -24.63 -12.56
N LEU A 306 4.95 -25.74 -11.97
CA LEU A 306 3.62 -26.31 -12.08
C LEU A 306 2.93 -26.16 -10.74
N LEU A 307 1.72 -25.58 -10.73
CA LEU A 307 0.87 -25.52 -9.56
C LEU A 307 -0.50 -26.12 -9.88
N LEU A 308 -0.96 -26.99 -8.99
CA LEU A 308 -2.29 -27.60 -9.01
C LEU A 308 -3.00 -27.19 -7.72
N GLN A 309 -4.25 -26.72 -7.83
CA GLN A 309 -5.09 -26.28 -6.71
C GLN A 309 -6.44 -26.98 -6.76
N GLY A 310 -6.93 -27.38 -5.60
CA GLY A 310 -8.27 -27.90 -5.40
C GLY A 310 -8.86 -27.37 -4.11
N ASP A 311 -10.10 -26.93 -4.17
CA ASP A 311 -10.88 -26.49 -3.03
C ASP A 311 -12.29 -27.09 -3.15
N ASP A 312 -12.82 -27.61 -2.06
CA ASP A 312 -14.21 -28.03 -1.94
C ASP A 312 -14.79 -27.49 -0.63
N GLY A 313 -15.98 -26.92 -0.73
CA GLY A 313 -16.78 -26.46 0.41
C GLY A 313 -18.16 -27.09 0.39
N TRP A 314 -18.70 -27.35 1.58
CA TRP A 314 -20.02 -27.94 1.79
C TRP A 314 -20.75 -27.22 2.91
N ASP A 315 -22.08 -27.29 2.86
CA ASP A 315 -22.96 -26.84 3.94
C ASP A 315 -22.65 -25.40 4.36
N ILE A 316 -22.40 -24.52 3.38
CA ILE A 316 -21.95 -23.15 3.61
C ILE A 316 -23.17 -22.24 3.75
N GLY A 317 -23.39 -21.75 4.98
CA GLY A 317 -24.49 -20.89 5.33
C GLY A 317 -24.23 -19.40 5.05
N TYR A 318 -25.25 -18.73 4.51
CA TYR A 318 -25.29 -17.29 4.31
C TYR A 318 -26.51 -16.66 5.00
N ALA A 319 -26.41 -16.36 6.30
CA ALA A 319 -27.49 -15.78 7.10
C ALA A 319 -28.18 -14.55 6.45
N ALA A 320 -27.42 -13.71 5.74
CA ALA A 320 -27.96 -12.51 5.09
C ALA A 320 -28.63 -12.76 3.72
N LEU A 321 -28.62 -13.99 3.22
CA LEU A 321 -29.14 -14.37 1.90
C LEU A 321 -30.28 -15.40 2.01
N PRO A 322 -31.15 -15.49 0.99
CA PRO A 322 -32.27 -16.43 0.99
C PRO A 322 -31.88 -17.88 0.66
N MET A 323 -30.63 -18.13 0.28
CA MET A 323 -30.12 -19.45 -0.11
C MET A 323 -28.78 -19.72 0.58
N ASP A 324 -28.44 -21.00 0.68
CA ASP A 324 -27.16 -21.50 1.18
C ASP A 324 -26.45 -22.28 0.08
N VAL A 325 -25.15 -22.55 0.25
CA VAL A 325 -24.36 -23.30 -0.72
C VAL A 325 -24.18 -24.73 -0.22
N GLY A 326 -24.89 -25.67 -0.86
CA GLY A 326 -24.73 -27.08 -0.56
C GLY A 326 -23.35 -27.61 -0.96
N HIS A 327 -22.82 -27.18 -2.11
CA HIS A 327 -21.48 -27.57 -2.57
C HIS A 327 -20.83 -26.49 -3.45
N ALA A 328 -19.58 -26.14 -3.14
CA ALA A 328 -18.74 -25.32 -4.00
C ALA A 328 -17.45 -26.06 -4.30
N ARG A 329 -16.98 -25.99 -5.54
CA ARG A 329 -15.76 -26.64 -5.98
C ARG A 329 -14.94 -25.72 -6.86
N TYR A 330 -13.66 -25.62 -6.55
CA TYR A 330 -12.68 -24.98 -7.41
C TYR A 330 -11.55 -25.94 -7.76
N ARG A 331 -11.15 -25.95 -9.03
CA ARG A 331 -10.00 -26.69 -9.54
C ARG A 331 -9.20 -25.78 -10.44
N ALA A 332 -7.88 -25.76 -10.25
CA ALA A 332 -7.01 -24.99 -11.12
C ALA A 332 -5.67 -25.68 -11.36
N ALA A 333 -5.10 -25.41 -12.53
CA ALA A 333 -3.76 -25.82 -12.91
C ALA A 333 -3.09 -24.66 -13.62
N VAL A 334 -1.86 -24.35 -13.24
CA VAL A 334 -1.02 -23.35 -13.90
C VAL A 334 0.37 -23.90 -14.14
N LEU A 335 0.82 -23.78 -15.38
CA LEU A 335 2.18 -24.06 -15.79
C LEU A 335 2.82 -22.73 -16.19
N SER A 336 3.95 -22.41 -15.59
CA SER A 336 4.70 -21.20 -15.91
C SER A 336 6.17 -21.50 -16.12
N GLY A 337 6.79 -20.71 -16.98
CA GLY A 337 8.20 -20.85 -17.29
C GLY A 337 8.87 -19.50 -17.41
N ARG A 338 10.10 -19.43 -16.90
CA ARG A 338 10.97 -18.28 -16.99
C ARG A 338 12.31 -18.69 -17.59
N HIS A 339 12.75 -17.98 -18.61
CA HIS A 339 14.02 -18.22 -19.28
C HIS A 339 14.83 -16.95 -19.45
N ALA A 340 16.05 -16.94 -18.93
CA ALA A 340 17.00 -15.85 -19.09
C ALA A 340 17.72 -15.96 -20.45
N LEU A 341 17.68 -14.88 -21.23
CA LEU A 341 18.29 -14.77 -22.55
C LEU A 341 19.42 -13.72 -22.49
N PRO A 342 20.58 -14.05 -21.91
CA PRO A 342 21.69 -13.10 -21.83
C PRO A 342 22.12 -12.70 -23.25
N ASN A 343 22.23 -11.38 -23.47
CA ASN A 343 22.58 -10.76 -24.75
C ASN A 343 21.47 -10.76 -25.82
N ALA A 344 20.20 -10.95 -25.46
CA ALA A 344 19.06 -10.75 -26.35
C ALA A 344 18.06 -9.72 -25.78
N LEU A 345 17.22 -9.17 -26.66
CA LEU A 345 16.03 -8.40 -26.28
C LEU A 345 14.79 -9.19 -26.72
N PRO A 346 13.90 -9.60 -25.80
CA PRO A 346 13.93 -9.33 -24.36
C PRO A 346 14.99 -10.15 -23.61
N ALA A 347 15.50 -9.61 -22.49
CA ALA A 347 16.49 -10.28 -21.64
C ALA A 347 15.91 -11.47 -20.85
N THR A 348 14.59 -11.55 -20.77
CA THR A 348 13.88 -12.66 -20.12
C THR A 348 12.60 -12.95 -20.89
N LEU A 349 12.33 -14.23 -21.07
CA LEU A 349 11.06 -14.72 -21.57
C LEU A 349 10.30 -15.36 -20.41
N GLU A 350 9.09 -14.85 -20.15
CA GLU A 350 8.16 -15.39 -19.15
C GLU A 350 6.86 -15.76 -19.86
N TRP A 351 6.33 -16.93 -19.51
CA TRP A 351 5.07 -17.40 -20.04
C TRP A 351 4.29 -18.16 -18.97
N LYS A 352 2.97 -18.17 -19.12
CA LYS A 352 2.05 -18.83 -18.22
C LYS A 352 0.87 -19.37 -19.01
N LEU A 353 0.55 -20.64 -18.77
CA LEU A 353 -0.62 -21.32 -19.29
C LEU A 353 -1.43 -21.82 -18.10
N TYR A 354 -2.73 -21.55 -18.08
CA TYR A 354 -3.57 -21.96 -16.98
C TYR A 354 -4.93 -22.47 -17.44
N HIS A 355 -5.54 -23.28 -16.57
CA HIS A 355 -6.92 -23.69 -16.64
C HIS A 355 -7.51 -23.62 -15.24
N ASN A 356 -8.70 -23.07 -15.10
CA ASN A 356 -9.47 -23.14 -13.88
C ASN A 356 -10.93 -23.45 -14.18
N ARG A 357 -11.59 -24.06 -13.20
CA ARG A 357 -13.00 -24.42 -13.24
C ARG A 357 -13.58 -24.21 -11.84
N VAL A 358 -14.70 -23.50 -11.79
CA VAL A 358 -15.54 -23.34 -10.61
C VAL A 358 -16.86 -24.06 -10.93
N ASP A 359 -17.31 -24.90 -10.01
CA ASP A 359 -18.66 -25.43 -9.97
C ASP A 359 -19.29 -24.97 -8.64
N HIS A 360 -20.53 -24.50 -8.66
CA HIS A 360 -21.21 -23.93 -7.49
C HIS A 360 -22.67 -24.38 -7.45
N TRP A 361 -23.12 -24.93 -6.33
CA TRP A 361 -24.49 -25.36 -6.13
C TRP A 361 -25.06 -24.71 -4.89
N MET A 362 -26.16 -23.98 -5.08
CA MET A 362 -26.90 -23.33 -4.01
C MET A 362 -28.39 -23.66 -4.10
N ASP A 363 -29.02 -23.72 -2.93
CA ASP A 363 -30.45 -24.01 -2.77
C ASP A 363 -30.99 -23.41 -1.46
N ASP A 364 -32.30 -23.39 -1.33
CA ASP A 364 -33.03 -22.92 -0.13
C ASP A 364 -33.67 -24.06 0.67
N SER A 365 -33.29 -25.33 0.46
CA SER A 365 -33.92 -26.48 1.14
C SER A 365 -33.81 -26.41 2.66
N GLY A 366 -32.78 -25.72 3.17
CA GLY A 366 -32.57 -25.51 4.61
C GLY A 366 -33.42 -24.39 5.20
N ARG A 367 -34.06 -23.55 4.38
CA ARG A 367 -34.77 -22.35 4.82
C ARG A 367 -36.25 -22.64 5.09
N ASP A 368 -36.88 -21.80 5.91
CA ASP A 368 -38.31 -21.93 6.22
C ASP A 368 -39.16 -21.71 4.95
N GLU A 369 -39.86 -22.75 4.50
CA GLU A 369 -40.72 -22.74 3.32
C GLU A 369 -41.77 -21.61 3.36
N LEU A 370 -42.25 -21.23 4.56
CA LEU A 370 -43.21 -20.14 4.74
C LEU A 370 -42.62 -18.76 4.44
N LEU A 371 -41.30 -18.61 4.55
CA LEU A 371 -40.57 -17.37 4.25
C LEU A 371 -40.16 -17.29 2.77
N MET A 372 -39.79 -18.41 2.14
CA MET A 372 -39.31 -18.43 0.75
C MET A 372 -40.46 -18.43 -0.26
N GLY A 373 -41.61 -19.03 0.07
CA GLY A 373 -42.80 -19.06 -0.78
C GLY A 373 -42.69 -19.95 -2.03
N MET A 374 -41.47 -20.27 -2.50
CA MET A 374 -41.17 -21.24 -3.55
C MET A 374 -39.71 -21.70 -3.43
N HIS A 375 -39.49 -23.02 -3.52
CA HIS A 375 -38.16 -23.65 -3.57
C HIS A 375 -37.36 -23.24 -4.81
N MET A 376 -36.07 -22.94 -4.65
CA MET A 376 -35.15 -22.48 -5.69
C MET A 376 -33.85 -23.30 -5.66
N ASP A 377 -33.63 -24.10 -6.72
CA ASP A 377 -32.35 -24.75 -6.98
C ASP A 377 -31.56 -23.95 -8.03
N MET A 378 -30.29 -23.63 -7.75
CA MET A 378 -29.40 -22.96 -8.70
C MET A 378 -28.04 -23.68 -8.82
N PRO A 379 -27.96 -24.72 -9.67
CA PRO A 379 -26.70 -25.31 -10.07
C PRO A 379 -25.98 -24.39 -11.08
N GLY A 380 -24.70 -24.13 -10.86
CA GLY A 380 -23.85 -23.21 -11.64
C GLY A 380 -22.46 -23.74 -11.94
#